data_AF-A0A143B720-F1
#
_entry.id   AF-A0A143B720-F1
#
_cell.length_a   1.000
_cell.length_b   1.000
_cell.length_c   1.000
_cell.angle_alpha   90.00
_cell.angle_beta   90.00
_cell.angle_gamma   90.00
#
_symmetry.space_group_name_H-M   'P 1'
#
loop_
_entity.id
_entity.type
_entity.pdbx_description
1 polymer ?
#
loop_
_entity_poly.entity_id
_entity_poly.type
_entity_poly.pdbx_seq_one_letter_code
_entity_poly.pdbx_strand_id
1 'polypeptide(L)'
;MLFGRLPIMTISSIAKYLAAWFVMLLVSIANGAVRDFTYGKLMSELSAHQLSTLTSVLLLGAIIFAFVHFFPPSSDLEAVCIGLLWMSLTIAFEFLFFHFVGGHSWAKLLANYNILEGRVWVVVLAWVAVAPYVFFRLRRPT
;
A
#
# COMPACT_ATOMS: atom_id res chain seq x y z
N MET A 1 -6.24 -1.84 -37.51
CA MET A 1 -6.92 -2.83 -36.65
C MET A 1 -5.89 -3.48 -35.73
N LEU A 2 -5.70 -2.95 -34.53
CA LEU A 2 -5.00 -3.64 -33.43
C LEU A 2 -5.78 -3.32 -32.16
N PHE A 3 -6.82 -4.11 -31.89
CA PHE A 3 -7.40 -4.15 -30.55
C PHE A 3 -6.30 -4.63 -29.62
N GLY A 4 -5.74 -3.72 -28.82
CA GLY A 4 -4.88 -4.08 -27.71
C GLY A 4 -5.66 -5.05 -26.83
N ARG A 5 -5.28 -6.32 -26.85
CA ARG A 5 -5.83 -7.31 -25.92
C ARG A 5 -5.58 -6.73 -24.53
N LEU A 6 -6.66 -6.42 -23.82
CA LEU A 6 -6.57 -6.14 -22.39
C LEU A 6 -5.72 -7.28 -21.78
N PRO A 7 -4.72 -6.97 -20.94
CA PRO A 7 -3.90 -8.02 -20.35
C PRO A 7 -4.82 -8.95 -19.58
N ILE A 8 -5.05 -10.16 -20.12
CA ILE A 8 -5.85 -11.18 -19.45
C ILE A 8 -4.98 -11.66 -18.29
N MET A 9 -5.26 -11.12 -17.10
CA MET A 9 -4.59 -11.56 -15.88
C MET A 9 -4.90 -13.03 -15.65
N THR A 10 -3.87 -13.87 -15.69
CA THR A 10 -4.04 -15.30 -15.39
C THR A 10 -4.30 -15.49 -13.89
N ILE A 11 -4.95 -16.60 -13.52
CA ILE A 11 -5.17 -16.96 -12.10
C ILE A 11 -3.84 -17.00 -11.32
N SER A 12 -2.77 -17.50 -11.97
CA SER A 12 -1.41 -17.52 -11.39
C SER A 12 -0.88 -16.11 -11.12
N SER A 13 -1.19 -15.13 -11.97
CA SER A 13 -0.82 -13.72 -11.77
C SER A 13 -1.57 -13.11 -10.59
N ILE A 14 -2.89 -13.34 -10.51
CA ILE A 14 -3.74 -12.82 -9.42
C ILE A 14 -3.27 -13.32 -8.06
N ALA A 15 -2.98 -14.61 -7.94
CA ALA A 15 -2.49 -15.20 -6.69
C ALA A 15 -1.19 -14.54 -6.20
N LYS A 16 -0.26 -14.21 -7.10
CA LYS A 16 0.99 -13.51 -6.76
C LYS A 16 0.71 -12.09 -6.26
N TYR A 17 -0.20 -11.36 -6.91
CA TYR A 17 -0.56 -10.01 -6.47
C TYR A 17 -1.23 -10.02 -5.09
N LEU A 18 -2.13 -10.97 -4.84
CA LEU A 18 -2.78 -11.12 -3.54
C LEU A 18 -1.79 -11.53 -2.46
N ALA A 19 -0.87 -12.45 -2.75
CA ALA A 19 0.17 -12.86 -1.80
C ALA A 19 1.09 -11.69 -1.43
N ALA A 20 1.55 -10.91 -2.42
CA ALA A 20 2.37 -9.72 -2.17
C ALA A 20 1.61 -8.66 -1.34
N TRP A 21 0.33 -8.42 -1.66
CA TRP A 21 -0.53 -7.55 -0.86
C TRP A 21 -0.66 -8.03 0.58
N PHE A 22 -0.86 -9.33 0.78
CA PHE A 22 -0.99 -9.89 2.12
C PHE A 22 0.30 -9.75 2.94
N VAL A 23 1.48 -9.93 2.33
CA VAL A 23 2.77 -9.65 2.98
C VAL A 23 2.88 -8.17 3.36
N MET A 24 2.52 -7.25 2.45
CA MET A 24 2.50 -5.82 2.75
C MET A 24 1.55 -5.48 3.90
N LEU A 25 0.37 -6.10 3.94
CA LEU A 25 -0.60 -5.94 5.02
C LEU A 25 0.00 -6.34 6.38
N LEU A 26 0.62 -7.52 6.47
CA LEU A 26 1.27 -7.99 7.69
C LEU A 26 2.37 -7.05 8.15
N VAL A 27 3.21 -6.58 7.22
CA VAL A 27 4.29 -5.63 7.52
C VAL A 27 3.74 -4.28 7.97
N SER A 28 2.65 -3.80 7.36
CA SER A 28 1.99 -2.56 7.78
C SER A 28 1.40 -2.66 9.18
N ILE A 29 0.76 -3.79 9.52
CA ILE A 29 0.25 -4.05 10.88
C ILE A 29 1.41 -4.09 11.87
N ALA A 30 2.49 -4.81 11.55
CA ALA A 30 3.67 -4.88 12.40
C ALA A 30 4.30 -3.49 12.61
N ASN A 31 4.37 -2.65 11.58
CA ASN A 31 4.88 -1.28 11.70
C ASN A 31 4.02 -0.41 12.63
N GLY A 32 2.69 -0.52 12.52
CA GLY A 32 1.76 0.13 13.46
C GLY A 32 1.93 -0.36 14.90
N ALA A 33 2.07 -1.68 15.09
CA ALA A 33 2.31 -2.25 16.41
C ALA A 33 3.64 -1.78 17.01
N VAL A 34 4.72 -1.73 16.21
CA VAL A 34 6.01 -1.19 16.65
C VAL A 34 5.85 0.26 17.10
N ARG A 35 5.16 1.10 16.34
CA ARG A 35 4.84 2.48 16.75
C ARG A 35 4.17 2.50 18.12
N ASP A 36 3.05 1.80 18.26
CA ASP A 36 2.20 1.87 19.45
C ASP A 36 2.85 1.29 20.71
N PHE A 37 3.66 0.23 20.55
CA PHE A 37 4.30 -0.44 21.69
C PHE A 37 5.68 0.09 22.04
N THR A 38 6.36 0.82 21.15
CA THR A 38 7.74 1.30 21.33
C THR A 38 7.84 2.84 21.34
N TYR A 39 8.32 3.45 20.26
CA TYR A 39 8.67 4.86 20.17
C TYR A 39 7.46 5.79 20.28
N GLY A 40 6.24 5.32 19.99
CA GLY A 40 5.01 6.10 20.18
C GLY A 40 4.77 6.50 21.64
N LYS A 41 5.36 5.79 22.61
CA LYS A 41 5.32 6.16 24.04
C LYS A 41 6.27 7.31 24.39
N LEU A 42 7.19 7.66 23.49
CA LEU A 42 8.27 8.62 23.73
C LEU A 42 8.09 9.92 22.95
N MET A 43 7.02 10.06 22.16
CA MET A 43 6.77 11.23 21.32
C MET A 43 5.27 11.53 21.20
N SER A 44 4.93 12.67 20.60
CA SER A 44 3.53 13.01 20.33
C SER A 44 2.87 12.01 19.39
N GLU A 45 1.54 11.85 19.48
CA GLU A 45 0.75 11.01 18.55
C GLU A 45 1.09 11.37 17.10
N LEU A 46 1.04 12.66 16.76
CA LEU A 46 1.28 13.12 15.40
C LEU A 46 2.67 12.74 14.89
N SER A 47 3.72 12.99 15.68
CA SER A 47 5.10 12.64 15.31
C SER A 47 5.28 11.12 15.16
N ALA A 48 4.66 10.32 16.05
CA ALA A 48 4.71 8.86 15.98
C ALA A 48 4.06 8.35 14.69
N HIS A 49 2.91 8.92 14.32
CA HIS A 49 2.22 8.59 13.07
C HIS A 49 3.02 9.00 11.83
N GLN A 50 3.67 10.16 11.84
CA GLN A 50 4.52 10.63 10.74
C GLN A 50 5.75 9.73 10.55
N LEU A 51 6.44 9.39 11.64
CA LEU A 51 7.58 8.47 11.59
C LEU A 51 7.15 7.08 11.11
N SER A 52 6.03 6.56 11.62
CA SER A 52 5.44 5.30 11.18
C SER A 52 5.06 5.31 9.70
N THR A 53 4.57 6.45 9.19
CA THR A 53 4.28 6.63 7.77
C THR A 53 5.55 6.54 6.94
N LEU A 54 6.63 7.22 7.36
CA LEU A 54 7.92 7.17 6.68
C LEU A 54 8.48 5.74 6.65
N THR A 55 8.47 5.03 7.79
CA THR A 55 8.93 3.64 7.86
C THR A 55 8.07 2.72 6.99
N SER A 56 6.75 2.91 6.97
CA SER A 56 5.84 2.17 6.06
C SER A 56 6.21 2.41 4.60
N VAL A 57 6.45 3.65 4.17
CA VAL A 57 6.83 3.97 2.78
C VAL A 57 8.10 3.22 2.38
N LEU A 58 9.12 3.20 3.24
CA LEU A 58 10.38 2.51 2.98
C LEU A 58 10.20 0.99 2.95
N LEU A 59 9.55 0.40 3.95
CA LEU A 59 9.35 -1.04 4.07
C LEU A 59 8.49 -1.58 2.93
N LEU A 60 7.35 -0.95 2.68
CA LEU A 60 6.46 -1.35 1.57
C LEU A 60 7.12 -1.07 0.23
N GLY A 61 7.87 0.03 0.09
CA GLY A 61 8.68 0.31 -1.09
C GLY A 61 9.66 -0.82 -1.40
N ALA A 62 10.38 -1.35 -0.40
CA ALA A 62 11.29 -2.47 -0.58
C ALA A 62 10.56 -3.76 -1.02
N ILE A 63 9.40 -4.05 -0.44
CA ILE A 63 8.58 -5.21 -0.83
C ILE A 63 8.08 -5.07 -2.28
N ILE A 64 7.56 -3.90 -2.65
CA ILE A 64 7.06 -3.63 -3.99
C ILE A 64 8.21 -3.68 -5.01
N PHE A 65 9.37 -3.11 -4.67
CA PHE A 65 10.57 -3.19 -5.50
C PHE A 65 10.99 -4.64 -5.75
N ALA A 66 11.11 -5.45 -4.69
CA ALA A 66 11.45 -6.86 -4.81
C ALA A 66 10.40 -7.61 -5.65
N PHE A 67 9.11 -7.35 -5.42
CA PHE A 67 8.03 -7.94 -6.20
C PHE A 67 8.16 -7.63 -7.69
N VAL A 68 8.33 -6.36 -8.08
CA VAL A 68 8.50 -5.94 -9.47
C VAL A 68 9.80 -6.48 -10.08
N HIS A 69 10.84 -6.67 -9.29
CA HIS A 69 12.09 -7.28 -9.74
C HIS A 69 11.91 -8.76 -10.09
N PHE A 70 11.32 -9.56 -9.19
CA PHE A 70 11.13 -11.00 -9.41
C PHE A 70 9.94 -11.34 -10.32
N PHE A 71 8.91 -10.49 -10.33
CA PHE A 71 7.68 -10.67 -11.09
C PHE A 71 7.34 -9.38 -11.86
N PRO A 72 8.12 -9.04 -12.90
CA PRO A 72 7.89 -7.82 -13.67
C PRO A 72 6.48 -7.80 -14.28
N PRO A 73 5.77 -6.67 -14.17
CA PRO A 73 4.60 -6.41 -15.02
C PRO A 73 4.96 -6.55 -16.51
N SER A 74 4.00 -6.93 -17.33
CA SER A 74 4.19 -7.06 -18.79
C SER A 74 4.11 -5.71 -19.49
N SER A 75 3.37 -4.76 -18.91
CA SER A 75 3.11 -3.43 -19.48
C SER A 75 2.95 -2.34 -18.41
N ASP A 76 3.05 -1.08 -18.84
CA ASP A 76 2.81 0.09 -17.98
C ASP A 76 1.39 0.05 -17.39
N LEU A 77 0.40 -0.36 -18.20
CA LEU A 77 -0.99 -0.50 -17.77
C LEU A 77 -1.14 -1.58 -16.68
N GLU A 78 -0.48 -2.73 -16.83
CA GLU A 78 -0.53 -3.79 -15.82
C GLU A 78 0.10 -3.34 -14.50
N ALA A 79 1.22 -2.60 -14.54
CA ALA A 79 1.84 -2.04 -13.35
C ALA A 79 0.90 -1.08 -12.60
N VAL A 80 0.21 -0.20 -13.33
CA VAL A 80 -0.80 0.71 -12.75
C VAL A 80 -1.97 -0.08 -12.16
N CYS A 81 -2.49 -1.08 -12.87
CA CYS A 81 -3.59 -1.93 -12.37
C CYS A 81 -3.22 -2.67 -11.08
N ILE A 82 -1.99 -3.19 -10.96
CA ILE A 82 -1.49 -3.83 -9.73
C ILE A 82 -1.52 -2.85 -8.56
N GLY A 83 -0.99 -1.64 -8.76
CA GLY A 83 -0.99 -0.61 -7.71
C GLY A 83 -2.39 -0.19 -7.28
N LEU A 84 -3.30 0.04 -8.23
CA LEU A 84 -4.70 0.38 -7.93
C LEU A 84 -5.44 -0.77 -7.22
N LEU A 85 -5.19 -2.01 -7.62
CA LEU A 85 -5.73 -3.18 -6.92
C LEU A 85 -5.25 -3.21 -5.46
N TRP A 86 -3.96 -3.08 -5.21
CA TRP A 86 -3.41 -3.09 -3.85
C TRP A 86 -3.91 -1.93 -3.00
N MET A 87 -3.98 -0.71 -3.55
CA MET A 87 -4.55 0.44 -2.85
C MET A 87 -6.02 0.18 -2.48
N SER A 88 -6.81 -0.35 -3.42
CA SER A 88 -8.23 -0.64 -3.20
C SER A 88 -8.44 -1.71 -2.13
N LEU A 89 -7.62 -2.77 -2.14
CA LEU A 89 -7.64 -3.81 -1.11
C LEU A 89 -7.25 -3.26 0.25
N THR A 90 -6.26 -2.37 0.32
CA THR A 90 -5.83 -1.72 1.58
C THR A 90 -6.91 -0.81 2.15
N ILE A 91 -7.56 0.02 1.32
CA ILE A 91 -8.70 0.84 1.74
C ILE A 91 -9.85 -0.06 2.21
N ALA A 92 -10.21 -1.08 1.42
CA ALA A 92 -11.27 -2.02 1.80
C ALA A 92 -10.96 -2.70 3.13
N PHE A 93 -9.72 -3.17 3.34
CA PHE A 93 -9.29 -3.75 4.60
C PHE A 93 -9.40 -2.75 5.75
N GLU A 94 -8.89 -1.52 5.60
CA GLU A 94 -8.96 -0.48 6.64
C GLU A 94 -10.41 -0.27 7.09
N PHE A 95 -11.29 0.01 6.14
CA PHE A 95 -12.68 0.31 6.47
C PHE A 95 -13.42 -0.92 7.00
N LEU A 96 -13.31 -2.08 6.35
CA LEU A 96 -14.05 -3.28 6.79
C LEU A 96 -13.53 -3.80 8.13
N PHE A 97 -12.22 -3.94 8.29
CA PHE A 97 -11.63 -4.49 9.50
C PHE A 97 -11.82 -3.55 10.69
N PHE A 98 -11.43 -2.27 10.57
CA PHE A 98 -11.52 -1.37 11.71
C PHE A 98 -12.96 -0.97 12.05
N HIS A 99 -13.88 -0.98 11.09
CA HIS A 99 -15.29 -0.77 11.38
C HIS A 99 -15.93 -2.00 12.05
N PHE A 100 -15.90 -3.16 11.38
CA PHE A 100 -16.65 -4.33 11.84
C PHE A 100 -15.95 -5.11 12.96
N VAL A 101 -14.61 -5.13 12.99
CA VAL A 101 -13.82 -5.83 14.03
C VAL A 101 -13.33 -4.85 15.08
N GLY A 102 -12.83 -3.69 14.67
CA GLY A 102 -12.32 -2.66 15.58
C GLY A 102 -13.38 -1.76 16.22
N GLY A 103 -14.63 -1.83 15.77
CA GLY A 103 -15.74 -1.02 16.28
C GLY A 103 -15.60 0.48 16.04
N HIS A 104 -14.72 0.92 15.12
CA HIS A 104 -14.52 2.34 14.83
C HIS A 104 -15.66 2.90 13.98
N SER A 105 -16.11 4.12 14.28
CA SER A 105 -17.10 4.80 13.45
C SER A 105 -16.50 5.23 12.11
N TRP A 106 -17.35 5.36 11.09
CA TRP A 106 -16.95 5.89 9.78
C TRP A 106 -16.27 7.26 9.89
N ALA A 107 -16.78 8.14 10.75
CA ALA A 107 -16.19 9.46 11.00
C ALA A 107 -14.76 9.36 11.56
N LYS A 108 -14.51 8.42 12.48
CA LYS A 108 -13.17 8.17 13.03
C LYS A 108 -12.20 7.67 11.97
N LEU A 109 -12.65 6.80 11.06
CA LEU A 109 -11.82 6.30 9.97
C LEU A 109 -11.52 7.41 8.95
N LEU A 110 -12.51 8.22 8.59
CA LEU A 110 -12.34 9.36 7.69
C LEU A 110 -11.41 10.43 8.27
N ALA A 111 -11.35 10.59 9.59
CA ALA A 111 -10.40 11.51 10.23
C ALA A 111 -8.93 11.18 9.88
N ASN A 112 -8.59 9.90 9.63
CA ASN A 112 -7.24 9.52 9.20
C ASN A 112 -6.82 10.12 7.85
N TYR A 113 -7.79 10.59 7.05
CA TYR A 113 -7.58 11.20 5.75
C TYR A 113 -7.46 12.74 5.83
N ASN A 114 -7.56 13.32 7.03
CA ASN A 114 -7.42 14.77 7.20
C ASN A 114 -5.96 15.21 7.18
N ILE A 115 -5.44 15.50 5.99
CA ILE A 115 -4.08 16.01 5.79
C ILE A 115 -3.85 17.36 6.48
N LEU A 116 -4.92 18.17 6.67
CA LEU A 116 -4.83 19.48 7.33
C LEU A 116 -4.48 19.36 8.80
N GLU A 117 -4.78 18.22 9.43
CA GLU A 117 -4.35 17.88 10.80
C GLU A 117 -2.95 17.23 10.84
N GLY A 118 -2.25 17.18 9.70
CA GLY A 118 -0.93 16.55 9.59
C GLY A 118 -0.97 15.02 9.53
N ARG A 119 -2.15 14.41 9.40
CA ARG A 119 -2.30 12.95 9.21
C ARG A 119 -1.91 12.57 7.79
N VAL A 120 -0.73 12.01 7.64
CA VAL A 120 -0.08 11.71 6.35
C VAL A 120 -0.26 10.26 5.89
N TRP A 121 -1.19 9.50 6.48
CA TRP A 121 -1.45 8.10 6.10
C TRP A 121 -1.75 7.93 4.60
N VAL A 122 -2.43 8.90 3.99
CA VAL A 122 -2.73 8.91 2.55
C VAL A 122 -1.47 8.80 1.67
N VAL A 123 -0.31 9.21 2.19
CA VAL A 123 0.99 9.04 1.50
C VAL A 123 1.32 7.57 1.30
N VAL A 124 1.01 6.70 2.27
CA VAL A 124 1.20 5.24 2.12
C VAL A 124 0.29 4.69 1.01
N LEU A 125 -0.98 5.11 0.97
CA LEU A 125 -1.93 4.67 -0.06
C LEU A 125 -1.49 5.11 -1.46
N ALA A 126 -1.11 6.38 -1.60
CA ALA A 126 -0.58 6.92 -2.85
C ALA A 126 0.70 6.18 -3.27
N TRP A 127 1.59 5.88 -2.31
CA TRP A 127 2.81 5.15 -2.57
C TRP A 127 2.54 3.72 -3.04
N VAL A 128 1.65 2.98 -2.37
CA VAL A 128 1.26 1.62 -2.78
C VAL A 128 0.64 1.62 -4.19
N ALA A 129 -0.10 2.67 -4.56
CA ALA A 129 -0.67 2.80 -5.90
C ALA A 129 0.39 3.09 -6.98
N VAL A 130 1.38 3.94 -6.69
CA VAL A 130 2.32 4.49 -7.69
C VAL A 130 3.61 3.67 -7.80
N ALA A 131 4.10 3.10 -6.69
CA ALA A 131 5.39 2.41 -6.63
C ALA A 131 5.57 1.28 -7.65
N PRO A 132 4.56 0.42 -7.95
CA PRO A 132 4.73 -0.64 -8.94
C PRO A 132 5.08 -0.10 -10.32
N TYR A 133 4.41 0.97 -10.75
CA TYR A 133 4.69 1.65 -12.02
C TYR A 133 6.08 2.29 -12.01
N VAL A 134 6.44 3.02 -10.94
CA VAL A 134 7.74 3.67 -10.81
C VAL A 134 8.88 2.66 -10.92
N PHE A 135 8.84 1.58 -10.13
CA PHE A 135 9.91 0.57 -10.17
C PHE A 135 9.95 -0.21 -11.49
N PHE A 136 8.80 -0.41 -12.12
CA PHE A 136 8.73 -1.05 -13.42
C PHE A 136 9.39 -0.19 -14.51
N ARG A 137 9.11 1.12 -14.52
CA ARG A 137 9.74 2.07 -15.44
C ARG A 137 11.24 2.21 -15.18
N LEU A 138 11.67 2.26 -13.92
CA LEU A 138 13.11 2.33 -13.56
C LEU A 138 13.89 1.09 -14.02
N ARG A 139 13.22 -0.07 -14.10
CA ARG A 139 13.83 -1.31 -14.60
C ARG A 139 14.01 -1.33 -16.12
N ARG A 140 13.16 -0.64 -16.88
CA ARG A 140 13.24 -0.58 -18.35
C ARG A 140 14.04 0.67 -18.75
N PRO A 141 15.36 0.58 -19.02
CA PRO A 141 16.07 1.70 -19.63
C PRO A 141 15.34 2.08 -20.93
N THR A 142 15.17 3.39 -21.11
CA THR A 142 14.42 3.98 -22.23
C THR A 142 15.15 3.82 -23.55
#